data_AF-A0A960D2E1-F1
#
_entry.id   AF-A0A960D2E1-F1
#
_cell.length_a   1.000
_cell.length_b   1.000
_cell.length_c   1.000
_cell.angle_alpha   90.00
_cell.angle_beta   90.00
_cell.angle_gamma   90.00
#
_symmetry.space_group_name_H-M   'P 1'
#
loop_
_entity.id
_entity.type
_entity.pdbx_description
1 polymer ?
#
loop_
_entity_poly.entity_id
_entity_poly.type
_entity_poly.pdbx_seq_one_letter_code
_entity_poly.pdbx_strand_id
1 'polypeptide(L)'
;MAGTYLGYRAGDADTEWGSFFRPEMDPLASHIATALEHGPQAEPVLLDFDSAASILDDGYQPTENGYGHLRDGGIQVSARTDMPGVTPAMWT
;
A
#
# COMPACT_ATOMS: atom_id res chain seq x y z
N MET A 1 22.74 20.55 0.52
CA MET A 1 22.17 19.33 -0.09
C MET A 1 22.05 18.29 1.02
N ALA A 2 20.87 18.13 1.60
CA ALA A 2 20.67 17.04 2.55
C ALA A 2 20.75 15.72 1.77
N GLY A 3 21.73 14.88 2.07
CA GLY A 3 21.89 13.59 1.40
C GLY A 3 20.72 12.67 1.75
N THR A 4 20.21 11.95 0.76
CA THR A 4 19.17 10.94 0.96
C THR A 4 19.71 9.83 1.86
N TYR A 5 18.97 9.44 2.89
CA TYR A 5 19.32 8.35 3.79
C TYR A 5 18.14 7.40 4.01
N LEU A 6 18.44 6.14 4.31
CA LEU A 6 17.45 5.12 4.60
C LEU A 6 17.12 5.09 6.09
N GLY A 7 15.83 4.90 6.38
CA GLY A 7 15.31 4.84 7.74
C GLY A 7 15.39 6.16 8.48
N TYR A 8 14.99 6.15 9.75
CA TYR A 8 15.04 7.31 10.64
C TYR A 8 16.39 7.39 11.37
N ARG A 9 16.87 8.60 11.60
CA ARG A 9 18.06 8.94 12.40
C ARG A 9 17.67 9.58 13.72
N ALA A 10 18.61 9.61 14.66
CA ALA A 10 18.44 10.36 15.89
C ALA A 10 18.20 11.85 15.57
N GLY A 11 17.15 12.42 16.15
CA GLY A 11 16.72 13.80 15.92
C GLY A 11 15.67 13.97 14.80
N ASP A 12 15.37 12.95 14.01
CA ASP A 12 14.35 13.07 12.94
C ASP A 12 12.93 13.31 13.49
N ALA A 13 12.70 12.91 14.73
CA ALA A 13 11.44 13.15 15.44
C ALA A 13 11.39 14.53 16.13
N ASP A 14 12.47 15.32 16.13
CA ASP A 14 12.55 16.63 16.81
C ASP A 14 11.83 17.73 16.01
N THR A 15 10.52 17.54 15.84
CA THR A 15 9.61 18.38 15.06
C THR A 15 8.37 18.71 15.88
N GLU A 16 7.59 19.70 15.49
CA GLU A 16 6.33 20.04 16.18
C GLU A 16 5.29 18.92 16.13
N TRP A 17 5.42 17.98 15.18
CA TRP A 17 4.59 16.78 15.03
C TRP A 17 5.31 15.49 15.50
N GLY A 18 6.45 15.62 16.19
CA GLY A 18 7.24 14.49 16.70
C GLY A 18 6.46 13.53 17.60
N SER A 19 5.39 14.02 18.24
CA SER A 19 4.49 13.20 19.06
C SER A 19 3.74 12.11 18.28
N PHE A 20 3.66 12.21 16.95
CA PHE A 20 3.05 11.18 16.10
C PHE A 20 4.06 10.13 15.61
N PHE A 21 5.36 10.34 15.85
CA PHE A 21 6.39 9.39 15.47
C PHE A 21 6.37 8.15 16.36
N ARG A 22 6.13 6.98 15.75
CA ARG A 22 6.18 5.68 16.42
C ARG A 22 7.12 4.76 15.64
N PRO A 23 8.31 4.42 16.18
CA PRO A 23 9.29 3.61 15.46
C PRO A 23 8.89 2.14 15.37
N GLU A 24 8.06 1.64 16.31
CA GLU A 24 7.48 0.31 16.21
C GLU A 24 6.24 0.34 15.33
N MET A 25 6.33 -0.31 14.17
CA MET A 25 5.15 -0.59 13.34
C MET A 25 4.21 -1.57 14.04
N ASP A 26 2.91 -1.31 13.91
CA ASP A 26 1.90 -2.31 14.27
C ASP A 26 1.96 -3.52 13.32
N PRO A 27 1.42 -4.69 13.73
CA PRO A 27 1.32 -5.85 12.85
C PRO A 27 0.60 -5.51 11.54
N LEU A 28 0.96 -6.21 10.46
CA LEU A 28 0.24 -6.11 9.20
C LEU A 28 -1.24 -6.41 9.39
N ALA A 29 -2.09 -5.70 8.66
CA ALA A 29 -3.51 -6.02 8.62
C ALA A 29 -3.69 -7.48 8.15
N SER A 30 -4.61 -8.20 8.79
CA SER A 30 -4.76 -9.65 8.60
C SER A 30 -4.99 -10.03 7.13
N HIS A 31 -5.77 -9.25 6.38
CA HIS A 31 -6.03 -9.49 4.96
C HIS A 31 -4.77 -9.33 4.09
N ILE A 32 -3.83 -8.47 4.48
CA ILE A 32 -2.53 -8.35 3.79
C ILE A 32 -1.64 -9.54 4.13
N ALA A 33 -1.59 -9.94 5.40
CA ALA A 33 -0.84 -11.14 5.80
C ALA A 33 -1.32 -12.38 5.04
N THR A 34 -2.64 -12.59 4.94
CA THR A 34 -3.22 -13.67 4.14
C THR A 34 -2.85 -13.58 2.66
N ALA A 35 -2.86 -12.38 2.06
CA ALA A 35 -2.47 -12.20 0.66
C ALA A 35 -0.99 -12.57 0.42
N LEU A 36 -0.10 -12.28 1.37
CA LEU A 36 1.31 -12.67 1.30
C LEU A 36 1.48 -14.19 1.45
N GLU A 37 0.74 -14.82 2.36
CA GLU A 37 0.74 -16.28 2.56
C GLU A 37 0.23 -17.04 1.33
N HIS A 38 -0.76 -16.48 0.63
CA HIS A 38 -1.28 -17.04 -0.63
C HIS A 38 -0.26 -17.00 -1.78
N GLY A 39 0.71 -16.07 -1.72
CA GLY A 39 1.74 -15.90 -2.74
C GLY A 39 1.25 -15.21 -4.02
N PRO A 40 2.09 -15.21 -5.07
CA PRO A 40 1.80 -14.50 -6.31
C PRO A 40 0.54 -15.02 -7.00
N GLN A 41 -0.35 -14.11 -7.40
CA GLN A 41 -1.55 -14.40 -8.16
C GLN A 41 -1.26 -14.42 -9.67
N ALA A 42 -2.10 -15.13 -10.43
CA ALA A 42 -2.00 -15.15 -11.88
C ALA A 42 -2.39 -13.79 -12.48
N GLU A 43 -1.66 -13.33 -13.48
CA GLU A 43 -1.89 -12.05 -14.16
C GLU A 43 -3.36 -11.76 -14.54
N PRO A 44 -4.20 -12.71 -15.02
CA PRO A 44 -5.59 -12.42 -15.37
C PRO A 44 -6.48 -11.95 -14.21
N VAL A 45 -6.05 -12.11 -12.95
CA VAL A 45 -6.77 -11.59 -11.77
C VAL A 45 -6.11 -10.31 -11.21
N LEU A 46 -5.02 -9.85 -11.80
CA LEU A 46 -4.36 -8.60 -11.44
C LEU A 46 -4.91 -7.46 -12.31
N LEU A 47 -4.90 -6.24 -11.76
CA LEU A 47 -5.30 -5.07 -12.51
C LEU A 47 -4.22 -4.71 -13.54
N ASP A 48 -4.58 -4.72 -14.81
CA ASP A 48 -3.71 -4.26 -15.89
C ASP A 48 -3.56 -2.73 -15.87
N PHE A 49 -2.40 -2.23 -16.29
CA PHE A 49 -2.09 -0.80 -16.30
C PHE A 49 -3.07 -0.02 -17.18
N ASP A 50 -3.39 -0.54 -18.37
CA ASP A 50 -4.36 0.07 -19.29
C ASP A 50 -5.79 0.09 -18.73
N SER A 51 -6.05 -0.71 -17.69
CA SER A 51 -7.33 -0.80 -16.99
C SER A 51 -7.38 0.05 -15.71
N ALA A 52 -6.36 0.85 -15.39
CA ALA A 52 -6.29 1.59 -14.12
C ALA A 52 -7.52 2.46 -13.82
N ALA A 53 -8.19 2.98 -14.85
CA ALA A 53 -9.41 3.78 -14.67
C ALA A 53 -10.59 2.99 -14.06
N SER A 54 -10.61 1.64 -14.20
CA SER A 54 -11.67 0.80 -13.64
C SER A 54 -11.64 0.68 -12.11
N ILE A 55 -10.59 1.20 -11.45
CA ILE A 55 -10.58 1.36 -9.98
C ILE A 55 -11.76 2.22 -9.50
N LEU A 56 -12.27 3.12 -10.36
CA LEU A 56 -13.41 3.97 -10.04
C LEU A 56 -14.77 3.30 -10.25
N ASP A 57 -14.81 2.11 -10.84
CA ASP A 57 -16.05 1.39 -11.08
C ASP A 57 -16.66 0.91 -9.75
N ASP A 58 -17.99 0.82 -9.71
CA ASP A 58 -18.68 0.33 -8.52
C ASP A 58 -18.29 -1.12 -8.23
N GLY A 59 -17.88 -1.39 -6.98
CA GLY A 59 -17.55 -2.73 -6.50
C GLY A 59 -16.08 -2.91 -6.19
N TYR A 60 -15.61 -4.15 -6.33
CA TYR A 60 -14.22 -4.53 -6.04
C TYR A 60 -13.62 -5.27 -7.23
N GLN A 61 -12.34 -5.04 -7.46
CA GLN A 61 -11.53 -5.78 -8.41
C GLN A 61 -11.37 -7.25 -7.95
N PRO A 62 -11.03 -8.17 -8.87
CA PRO A 62 -10.75 -9.56 -8.51
C PRO A 62 -9.65 -9.69 -7.44
N THR A 63 -8.64 -8.81 -7.48
CA THR A 63 -7.55 -8.76 -6.49
C THR A 63 -7.46 -7.37 -5.85
N GLU A 64 -8.13 -7.19 -4.71
CA GLU A 64 -8.01 -6.01 -3.84
C GLU A 64 -6.82 -6.09 -2.87
N ASN A 65 -6.35 -7.30 -2.59
CA ASN A 65 -5.20 -7.58 -1.73
C ASN A 65 -4.40 -8.73 -2.33
N GLY A 66 -3.19 -8.45 -2.79
CA GLY A 66 -2.38 -9.44 -3.48
C GLY A 66 -1.29 -8.81 -4.32
N TYR A 67 -0.52 -9.67 -4.96
CA TYR A 67 0.55 -9.26 -5.85
C TYR A 67 0.80 -10.32 -6.91
N GLY A 68 1.50 -9.95 -7.97
CA GLY A 68 2.01 -10.90 -8.95
C GLY A 68 2.81 -10.22 -10.05
N HIS A 69 3.27 -11.04 -10.99
CA HIS A 69 4.07 -10.59 -12.12
C HIS A 69 3.18 -10.41 -13.36
N LEU A 70 3.42 -9.35 -14.11
CA LEU A 70 2.81 -9.07 -15.40
C LEU A 70 3.69 -9.61 -16.54
N ARG A 71 3.10 -9.90 -17.71
CA ARG A 71 3.83 -10.43 -18.88
C ARG A 71 4.95 -9.53 -19.39
N ASP A 72 4.81 -8.22 -19.18
CA ASP A 72 5.80 -7.22 -19.55
C ASP A 72 6.98 -7.13 -18.57
N GLY A 73 6.98 -7.97 -17.53
CA GLY A 73 7.98 -7.98 -16.46
C GLY A 73 7.66 -7.04 -15.30
N GLY A 74 6.51 -6.36 -15.34
CA GLY A 74 6.00 -5.54 -14.24
C GLY A 74 5.60 -6.37 -13.01
N ILE A 75 5.44 -5.67 -11.89
CA ILE A 75 4.86 -6.22 -10.67
C ILE A 75 3.63 -5.37 -10.35
N GLN A 76 2.49 -6.03 -10.18
CA GLN A 76 1.28 -5.41 -9.68
C GLN A 76 1.12 -5.77 -8.20
N VAL A 77 0.74 -4.77 -7.39
CA VAL A 77 0.44 -4.94 -5.97
C VAL A 77 -0.85 -4.20 -5.67
N SER A 78 -1.82 -4.89 -5.08
CA SER A 78 -3.03 -4.31 -4.51
C SER A 78 -3.00 -4.44 -2.99
N ALA A 79 -3.31 -3.35 -2.28
CA ALA A 79 -3.46 -3.33 -0.83
C ALA A 79 -4.55 -2.35 -0.43
N ARG A 80 -5.75 -2.86 -0.16
CA ARG A 80 -6.87 -2.04 0.28
C ARG A 80 -6.80 -1.83 1.80
N THR A 81 -6.68 -0.59 2.24
CA THR A 81 -6.70 -0.23 3.67
C THR A 81 -7.95 0.56 4.01
N ASP A 82 -8.82 -0.01 4.85
CA ASP A 82 -9.95 0.73 5.40
C ASP A 82 -9.45 1.73 6.46
N MET A 83 -9.83 3.01 6.32
CA MET A 83 -9.41 4.10 7.22
C MET A 83 -10.62 4.68 7.97
N PRO A 84 -11.10 4.03 9.04
CA PRO A 84 -12.27 4.51 9.78
C PRO A 84 -12.00 5.88 10.41
N GLY A 85 -12.96 6.80 10.28
CA GLY A 85 -12.85 8.16 10.81
C GLY A 85 -12.01 9.12 9.95
N VAL A 86 -11.43 8.65 8.86
CA VAL A 86 -10.73 9.48 7.88
C VAL A 86 -11.69 9.86 6.76
N THR A 87 -11.64 11.13 6.33
CA THR A 87 -12.39 11.62 5.16
C THR A 87 -11.45 11.84 3.98
N PRO A 88 -11.93 11.80 2.72
CA PRO A 88 -11.08 12.08 1.56
C PRO A 88 -10.35 13.43 1.64
N ALA A 89 -10.95 14.46 2.24
CA ALA A 89 -10.34 15.78 2.42
C ALA A 89 -9.14 15.80 3.39
N MET A 90 -8.94 14.75 4.19
CA MET A 90 -7.72 14.58 5.01
C MET A 90 -6.54 14.02 4.19
N TRP A 91 -6.80 13.60 2.93
CA TRP A 91 -5.86 12.94 2.03
C TRP A 91 -5.67 13.70 0.71
N THR A 92 -5.67 15.04 0.77
CA THR A 92 -5.51 15.96 -0.37
C THR A 92 -4.25 16.79 -0.23
#